data_AF-A0A242KUC8-F1
#
_entry.id   AF-A0A242KUC8-F1
#
_cell.length_a   1.000
_cell.length_b   1.000
_cell.length_c   1.000
_cell.angle_alpha   90.00
_cell.angle_beta   90.00
_cell.angle_gamma   90.00
#
_symmetry.space_group_name_H-M   'P 1'
#
loop_
_entity.id
_entity.type
_entity.pdbx_description
1 polymer ?
#
loop_
_entity_poly.entity_id
_entity_poly.type
_entity_poly.pdbx_seq_one_letter_code
_entity_poly.pdbx_strand_id
1 'polypeptide(L)'
;MGLQSQGGLLHRTQRVRFNFHAYHQRTDAAGFVRDFKEYQAEKTDANQTFIPEALTPKGNHRKITVNSSWEYHKEKQKERLSTPEIKKIYGRRKVDVETVFGFMKACLGFTRYTVRGLEKVRKQTGLLITTINMMKLTKIGT
;
A
#
# COMPACT_ATOMS: atom_id res chain seq x y z
N MET A 1 41.70 3.56 -9.77
CA MET A 1 40.77 4.52 -9.14
C MET A 1 39.47 3.77 -8.86
N GLY A 2 39.19 3.19 -7.69
CA GLY A 2 39.65 3.52 -6.35
C GLY A 2 38.58 4.34 -5.64
N LEU A 3 37.52 3.69 -5.16
CA LEU A 3 36.73 4.15 -4.01
C LEU A 3 36.29 2.91 -3.22
N GLN A 4 37.06 2.59 -2.19
CA GLN A 4 36.61 1.80 -1.05
C GLN A 4 35.68 2.67 -0.21
N SER A 5 34.57 2.11 0.27
CA SER A 5 33.86 2.61 1.45
C SER A 5 33.66 1.45 2.42
N GLN A 6 34.01 1.71 3.67
CA GLN A 6 34.23 0.76 4.74
C GLN A 6 32.92 0.23 5.37
N GLY A 7 32.99 -1.02 5.84
CA GLY A 7 32.54 -1.45 7.17
C GLY A 7 31.13 -1.12 7.66
N GLY A 8 30.25 -2.12 7.63
CA GLY A 8 29.03 -2.15 8.44
C GLY A 8 28.41 -3.55 8.45
N LEU A 9 28.57 -4.27 9.57
CA LEU A 9 27.97 -5.57 9.84
C LEU A 9 26.46 -5.57 9.54
N LEU A 10 26.03 -6.33 8.54
CA LEU A 10 24.63 -6.76 8.41
C LEU A 10 24.60 -8.18 7.85
N HIS A 11 24.21 -9.11 8.71
CA HIS A 11 23.69 -10.46 8.44
C HIS A 11 23.79 -10.89 6.96
N ARG A 12 24.73 -11.78 6.65
CA ARG A 12 24.84 -12.47 5.35
C ARG A 12 23.64 -13.42 5.20
N THR A 13 22.46 -12.85 4.98
CA THR A 13 21.26 -13.59 4.58
C THR A 13 21.57 -14.08 3.17
N GLN A 14 21.83 -15.37 3.00
CA GLN A 14 22.11 -15.93 1.68
C GLN A 14 20.94 -15.55 0.75
N ARG A 15 21.21 -14.67 -0.22
CA ARG A 15 20.23 -14.27 -1.23
C ARG A 15 20.08 -15.45 -2.19
N VAL A 16 19.09 -16.29 -1.94
CA VAL A 16 18.64 -17.32 -2.88
C VAL A 16 18.32 -16.66 -4.21
N ARG A 17 18.91 -17.16 -5.30
CA ARG A 17 18.63 -16.69 -6.66
C ARG A 17 17.29 -17.24 -7.13
N PHE A 18 16.47 -16.36 -7.71
CA PHE A 18 15.20 -16.72 -8.31
C PHE A 18 15.30 -16.58 -9.82
N ASN A 19 15.00 -17.65 -10.55
CA ASN A 19 14.97 -17.65 -12.00
C ASN A 19 13.54 -17.63 -12.52
N PHE A 20 13.37 -17.03 -13.69
CA PHE A 20 12.09 -17.09 -14.39
C PHE A 20 11.71 -18.55 -14.65
N HIS A 21 10.48 -18.92 -14.28
CA HIS A 21 9.96 -20.26 -14.45
C HIS A 21 8.87 -20.28 -15.51
N ALA A 22 7.80 -19.48 -15.35
CA ALA A 22 6.68 -19.49 -16.29
C ALA A 22 5.81 -18.23 -16.21
N TYR A 23 5.03 -18.01 -17.26
CA TYR A 23 3.88 -17.11 -17.23
C TYR A 23 2.64 -17.84 -16.75
N HIS A 24 1.84 -17.17 -15.93
CA HIS A 24 0.55 -17.68 -15.43
C HIS A 24 -0.52 -16.62 -15.59
N GLN A 25 -1.73 -17.04 -15.94
CA GLN A 25 -2.91 -16.19 -15.91
C GLN A 25 -3.85 -16.63 -14.79
N ARG A 26 -4.44 -15.66 -14.09
CA ARG A 26 -5.49 -15.92 -13.10
C ARG A 26 -6.65 -14.97 -13.32
N THR A 27 -7.85 -15.49 -13.20
CA THR A 27 -9.08 -14.72 -13.26
C THR A 27 -9.58 -14.50 -11.83
N ASP A 28 -9.76 -13.25 -11.44
CA ASP A 28 -10.35 -12.90 -10.14
C ASP A 28 -11.86 -13.23 -10.12
N ALA A 29 -12.46 -13.29 -8.93
CA ALA A 29 -13.91 -13.49 -8.76
C ALA A 29 -14.76 -12.41 -9.47
N ALA A 30 -14.19 -11.22 -9.71
CA ALA A 30 -14.82 -10.13 -10.45
C ALA A 30 -14.65 -10.23 -11.99
N GLY A 31 -14.05 -11.32 -12.50
CA GLY A 31 -13.88 -11.57 -13.94
C GLY A 31 -12.65 -10.93 -14.57
N PHE A 32 -11.81 -10.23 -13.80
CA PHE A 32 -10.59 -9.62 -14.33
C PHE A 32 -9.49 -10.67 -14.49
N VAL A 33 -8.93 -10.78 -15.69
CA VAL A 33 -7.77 -11.63 -15.99
C VAL A 33 -6.49 -10.86 -15.70
N ARG A 34 -5.55 -11.50 -15.02
CA ARG A 34 -4.26 -10.93 -14.64
C ARG A 34 -3.11 -11.84 -15.04
N ASP A 35 -2.11 -11.27 -15.69
CA ASP A 35 -0.86 -11.94 -16.04
C ASP A 35 0.16 -11.86 -14.90
N PHE A 36 0.85 -12.97 -14.69
CA PHE A 36 1.84 -13.14 -13.65
C PHE A 36 3.10 -13.79 -14.22
N LYS A 37 4.26 -13.29 -13.79
CA LYS A 37 5.56 -13.92 -13.97
C LYS A 37 5.90 -14.71 -12.70
N GLU A 38 6.03 -16.03 -12.82
CA GLU A 38 6.49 -16.88 -11.72
C GLU A 38 8.00 -17.05 -11.81
N TYR A 39 8.66 -16.83 -10.67
CA TYR A 39 10.06 -17.07 -10.47
C TYR A 39 10.23 -18.16 -9.41
N GLN A 40 11.18 -19.06 -9.62
CA GLN A 40 11.46 -20.18 -8.73
C GLN A 40 12.89 -20.11 -8.21
N ALA A 41 13.07 -20.44 -6.93
CA ALA A 41 14.36 -20.50 -6.28
C ALA A 41 15.25 -21.62 -6.85
N GLU A 42 16.53 -21.34 -7.05
CA GLU A 42 17.54 -22.36 -7.36
C GLU A 42 17.79 -23.23 -6.13
N LYS A 43 17.63 -24.56 -6.29
CA LYS A 43 17.82 -25.55 -5.21
C LYS A 43 19.31 -25.77 -4.86
N THR A 44 20.18 -25.44 -5.80
CA THR A 44 21.60 -25.79 -5.77
C THR A 44 22.42 -24.62 -6.31
N ASP A 45 23.53 -24.30 -5.64
CA ASP A 45 24.48 -23.27 -6.08
C ASP A 45 25.35 -23.78 -7.25
N ALA A 46 26.12 -22.88 -7.88
CA ALA A 46 27.04 -23.20 -8.97
C ALA A 46 28.05 -24.33 -8.63
N ASN A 47 28.34 -24.52 -7.34
CA ASN A 47 29.22 -25.56 -6.81
C ASN A 47 28.50 -26.87 -6.43
N GLN A 48 27.27 -27.08 -6.90
CA GLN A 48 26.42 -28.24 -6.57
C GLN A 48 26.02 -28.38 -5.08
N THR A 49 26.27 -27.35 -4.26
CA THR A 49 25.85 -27.33 -2.86
C THR A 49 24.37 -27.01 -2.73
N PHE A 50 23.65 -27.80 -1.92
CA PHE A 50 22.23 -27.60 -1.65
C PHE A 50 21.98 -26.33 -0.80
N ILE A 51 21.02 -25.52 -1.23
CA ILE A 51 20.62 -24.29 -0.54
C ILE A 51 19.32 -24.56 0.23
N PRO A 52 19.34 -24.81 1.56
CA PRO A 52 18.13 -25.09 2.33
C PRO A 52 17.14 -23.92 2.29
N GLU A 53 17.63 -22.69 2.18
CA GLU A 53 16.83 -21.47 2.09
C GLU A 53 16.01 -21.36 0.80
N ALA A 54 16.30 -22.18 -0.21
CA ALA A 54 15.54 -22.25 -1.46
C ALA A 54 14.21 -23.00 -1.32
N LEU A 55 14.01 -23.72 -0.22
CA LEU A 55 12.78 -24.44 0.08
C LEU A 55 11.88 -23.68 1.06
N THR A 56 10.59 -23.94 0.95
CA THR A 56 9.58 -23.57 1.95
C THR A 56 9.65 -24.54 3.14
N PRO A 57 9.05 -24.21 4.29
CA PRO A 57 9.00 -25.14 5.44
C PRO A 57 8.38 -26.51 5.12
N LYS A 58 7.57 -26.60 4.05
CA LYS A 58 6.96 -27.84 3.55
C LYS A 58 7.82 -28.59 2.52
N GLY A 59 9.06 -28.16 2.29
CA GLY A 59 10.00 -28.79 1.35
C GLY A 59 9.79 -28.44 -0.13
N ASN A 60 8.78 -27.64 -0.48
CA ASN A 60 8.57 -27.18 -1.86
C ASN A 60 9.52 -26.04 -2.22
N HIS A 61 9.94 -25.93 -3.49
CA HIS A 61 10.71 -24.78 -3.98
C HIS A 61 9.97 -23.47 -3.66
N ARG A 62 10.71 -22.49 -3.14
CA ARG A 62 10.17 -21.14 -2.97
C ARG A 62 9.87 -20.55 -4.34
N LYS A 63 8.68 -19.96 -4.44
CA LYS A 63 8.22 -19.29 -5.65
C LYS A 63 7.82 -17.87 -5.32
N ILE A 64 8.12 -16.96 -6.23
CA ILE A 64 7.68 -15.57 -6.18
C ILE A 64 6.88 -15.32 -7.44
N THR A 65 5.69 -14.78 -7.28
CA THR A 65 4.82 -14.42 -8.39
C THR A 65 4.74 -12.90 -8.47
N VAL A 66 5.13 -12.33 -9.62
CA VAL A 66 5.15 -10.88 -9.83
C VAL A 66 4.13 -10.53 -10.92
N ASN A 67 3.27 -9.56 -10.63
CA ASN A 67 2.38 -8.97 -11.63
C ASN A 67 3.02 -7.68 -12.15
N SER A 68 3.40 -7.67 -13.43
CA SER A 68 4.10 -6.52 -14.03
C SER A 68 3.21 -5.27 -14.13
N SER A 69 1.92 -5.44 -14.44
CA SER A 69 0.96 -4.34 -14.51
C SER A 69 0.74 -3.70 -13.13
N TRP A 70 0.68 -4.53 -12.09
CA TRP A 70 0.58 -4.05 -10.71
C TRP A 70 1.82 -3.24 -10.29
N GLU A 71 3.03 -3.75 -10.54
CA GLU A 71 4.27 -3.03 -10.22
C GLU A 71 4.36 -1.69 -10.99
N TYR A 72 3.95 -1.66 -12.25
CA TYR A 72 3.86 -0.42 -13.02
C TYR A 72 2.94 0.61 -12.34
N HIS A 73 1.72 0.21 -11.97
CA HIS A 73 0.78 1.11 -11.31
C HIS A 73 1.27 1.56 -9.94
N LYS A 74 1.91 0.67 -9.18
CA LYS A 74 2.49 0.97 -7.87
C LYS A 74 3.61 1.99 -7.99
N GLU A 75 4.55 1.81 -8.91
CA GLU A 75 5.65 2.79 -9.12
C GLU A 75 5.11 4.12 -9.64
N LYS A 76 4.13 4.12 -10.56
CA LYS A 76 3.47 5.35 -11.03
C LYS A 76 2.81 6.14 -9.87
N GLN A 77 2.17 5.44 -8.93
CA GLN A 77 1.56 6.08 -7.76
C GLN A 77 2.62 6.57 -6.77
N LYS A 78 3.69 5.80 -6.57
CA LYS A 78 4.82 6.20 -5.73
C LYS A 78 5.52 7.43 -6.28
N GLU A 79 5.75 7.52 -7.59
CA GLU A 79 6.31 8.69 -8.26
C GLU A 79 5.46 9.93 -7.99
N ARG A 80 4.15 9.84 -8.24
CA ARG A 80 3.19 10.92 -7.95
C ARG A 80 3.20 11.36 -6.48
N LEU A 81 3.28 10.41 -5.55
CA LEU A 81 3.34 10.69 -4.11
C LEU A 81 4.72 11.21 -3.65
N SER A 82 5.76 10.99 -4.45
CA SER A 82 7.13 11.41 -4.13
C SER A 82 7.40 12.86 -4.52
N THR A 83 6.60 13.45 -5.40
CA THR A 83 6.67 14.88 -5.74
C THR A 83 6.54 15.74 -4.48
N PRO A 84 7.44 16.72 -4.24
CA PRO A 84 7.48 17.46 -2.97
C PRO A 84 6.16 18.19 -2.66
N GLU A 85 5.50 18.73 -3.69
CA GLU A 85 4.19 19.39 -3.57
C GLU A 85 3.10 18.43 -3.10
N ILE A 86 2.96 17.28 -3.78
CA ILE A 86 1.96 16.26 -3.46
C ILE A 86 2.25 15.65 -2.09
N LYS A 87 3.52 15.40 -1.76
CA LYS A 87 3.93 14.89 -0.45
C LYS A 87 3.51 15.84 0.68
N LYS A 88 3.68 17.15 0.48
CA LYS A 88 3.23 18.19 1.43
C LYS A 88 1.70 18.19 1.59
N ILE A 89 0.96 18.15 0.48
CA ILE A 89 -0.52 18.10 0.50
C ILE A 89 -1.00 16.81 1.18
N TYR A 90 -0.42 15.67 0.83
CA TYR A 90 -0.77 14.36 1.37
C TYR A 90 -0.51 14.29 2.88
N GLY A 91 0.61 14.85 3.35
CA GLY A 91 0.90 14.97 4.78
C GLY A 91 -0.15 15.79 5.54
N ARG A 92 -0.64 16.89 4.96
CA ARG A 92 -1.70 17.72 5.56
C ARG A 92 -3.03 16.98 5.69
N ARG A 93 -3.38 16.11 4.74
CA ARG A 93 -4.65 15.34 4.79
C ARG A 93 -4.78 14.51 6.06
N LYS A 94 -3.68 13.99 6.59
CA LYS A 94 -3.68 13.27 7.86
C LYS A 94 -4.22 14.13 9.00
N VAL A 95 -3.86 15.40 9.03
CA VAL A 95 -4.34 16.34 10.06
C VAL A 95 -5.74 16.85 9.70
N ASP A 96 -5.93 17.37 8.49
CA ASP A 96 -7.16 18.07 8.12
C ASP A 96 -8.37 17.13 8.03
N VAL A 97 -8.19 15.98 7.39
CA VAL A 97 -9.29 15.05 7.10
C VAL A 97 -9.58 14.17 8.31
N GLU A 98 -8.56 13.59 8.95
CA GLU A 98 -8.78 12.69 10.11
C GLU A 98 -9.35 13.46 11.31
N THR A 99 -8.91 14.71 11.55
CA THR A 99 -9.44 15.52 12.65
C THR A 99 -10.92 15.82 12.47
N VAL A 100 -11.37 16.14 11.24
CA VAL A 100 -12.79 16.40 10.97
C VAL A 100 -13.63 15.14 11.20
N PHE A 101 -13.18 13.98 10.72
CA PHE A 101 -13.90 12.72 10.95
C PHE A 101 -13.87 12.26 12.42
N GLY A 102 -12.76 12.48 13.11
CA GLY A 102 -12.65 12.23 14.55
C GLY A 102 -13.60 13.11 15.34
N PHE A 103 -13.65 14.41 15.01
CA PHE A 103 -14.56 15.37 15.61
C PHE A 103 -16.04 15.02 15.33
N MET A 104 -16.38 14.64 14.10
CA MET A 104 -17.74 14.17 13.75
C MET A 104 -18.19 13.01 14.64
N LYS A 105 -17.29 12.05 14.89
CA LYS A 105 -17.61 10.88 15.72
C LYS A 105 -17.65 11.23 17.20
N ALA A 106 -16.63 11.89 17.72
CA ALA A 106 -16.45 12.13 19.15
C ALA A 106 -17.35 13.24 19.69
N CYS A 107 -17.51 14.35 18.95
CA CYS A 107 -18.27 15.51 19.41
C CYS A 107 -19.72 15.50 18.93
N LEU A 108 -20.01 14.96 17.74
CA LEU A 108 -21.36 14.95 17.17
C LEU A 108 -22.04 13.57 17.23
N GLY A 109 -21.34 12.55 17.73
CA GLY A 109 -21.86 11.17 17.77
C GLY A 109 -22.16 10.59 16.38
N PHE A 110 -21.68 11.23 15.31
CA PHE A 110 -22.04 10.88 13.94
C PHE A 110 -21.18 9.70 13.45
N THR A 111 -21.66 8.49 13.70
CA THR A 111 -21.00 7.24 13.29
C THR A 111 -21.60 6.61 12.03
N ARG A 112 -22.85 6.94 11.70
CA ARG A 112 -23.58 6.41 10.54
C ARG A 112 -24.58 7.41 9.99
N TYR A 113 -24.86 7.31 8.69
CA TYR A 113 -25.99 8.00 8.06
C TYR A 113 -27.31 7.37 8.51
N THR A 114 -28.30 8.21 8.76
CA THR A 114 -29.66 7.77 9.17
C THR A 114 -30.61 7.62 7.98
N VAL A 115 -30.25 8.19 6.83
CA VAL A 115 -31.04 8.15 5.59
C VAL A 115 -30.45 7.20 4.55
N ARG A 116 -31.30 6.71 3.64
CA ARG A 116 -30.91 5.87 2.49
C ARG A 116 -31.08 6.63 1.18
N GLY A 117 -30.20 6.35 0.21
CA GLY A 117 -30.20 7.00 -1.11
C GLY A 117 -29.22 8.18 -1.20
N LEU A 118 -28.51 8.28 -2.33
CA LEU A 118 -27.38 9.21 -2.50
C LEU A 118 -27.79 10.68 -2.30
N GLU A 119 -28.96 11.08 -2.79
CA GLU A 119 -29.47 12.45 -2.64
C GLU A 119 -29.70 12.81 -1.17
N LYS A 120 -30.33 11.93 -0.39
CA LYS A 120 -30.61 12.16 1.03
C LYS A 120 -29.33 12.17 1.84
N VAL A 121 -28.40 11.26 1.55
CA VAL A 121 -27.07 11.20 2.19
C VAL A 121 -26.33 12.53 1.96
N ARG A 122 -26.33 13.06 0.74
CA ARG A 122 -25.73 14.37 0.43
C ARG A 122 -26.32 15.50 1.27
N LYS A 123 -27.65 15.55 1.42
CA LYS A 123 -28.31 16.55 2.27
C LYS A 123 -27.89 16.40 3.74
N GLN A 124 -27.85 15.18 4.27
CA GLN A 124 -27.40 14.90 5.64
C GLN A 124 -25.92 15.30 5.86
N THR A 125 -25.04 14.98 4.91
CA THR A 125 -23.64 15.43 4.96
C THR A 125 -23.55 16.95 4.96
N GLY A 126 -24.33 17.63 4.11
CA GLY A 126 -24.37 19.09 4.06
C GLY A 126 -24.71 19.71 5.42
N LEU A 127 -25.77 19.24 6.08
CA LEU A 127 -26.14 19.69 7.42
C LEU A 127 -25.01 19.49 8.43
N LEU A 128 -24.40 18.30 8.42
CA LEU A 128 -23.31 17.95 9.34
C LEU A 128 -22.10 18.88 9.17
N ILE A 129 -21.69 19.14 7.93
CA ILE A 129 -20.58 20.05 7.64
C ILE A 129 -20.94 21.49 8.03
N THR A 130 -22.18 21.94 7.79
CA THR A 130 -22.65 23.27 8.22
C THR A 130 -22.53 23.42 9.73
N THR A 131 -22.97 22.42 10.51
CA THR A 131 -22.82 22.44 11.98
C THR A 131 -21.35 22.52 12.38
N ILE A 132 -20.45 21.76 11.74
CA ILE A 132 -19.00 21.82 12.00
C ILE A 132 -18.44 23.22 11.73
N ASN A 133 -18.84 23.84 10.62
CA ASN A 133 -18.40 25.19 10.28
C ASN A 133 -18.90 26.21 11.30
N MET A 134 -20.17 26.13 11.73
CA MET A 134 -20.72 26.99 12.79
C MET A 134 -19.95 26.87 14.10
N MET A 135 -19.66 25.64 14.56
CA MET A 135 -18.88 25.40 15.78
C MET A 135 -17.43 25.91 15.69
N LYS A 136 -16.84 25.92 14.48
CA LYS A 136 -15.52 26.53 14.27
C LYS A 136 -15.59 28.05 14.38
N LEU A 137 -16.61 28.68 13.78
CA LEU A 137 -16.80 30.12 13.84
C LEU A 137 -17.01 30.62 15.28
N THR A 138 -17.80 29.91 16.08
CA THR A 138 -18.05 30.30 17.48
C THR A 138 -16.80 30.20 18.36
N LYS A 139 -15.87 29.28 18.06
CA LYS A 139 -14.61 29.13 18.79
C LYS A 139 -13.53 30.14 18.41
N ILE A 140 -13.65 30.79 17.25
CA ILE A 140 -12.70 31.82 16.79
C ILE A 140 -13.07 33.20 17.36
N GLY A 141 -14.33 33.41 17.75
CA GLY A 141 -14.85 34.68 18.26
C GLY A 141 -14.75 34.89 19.78
N THR A 142 -14.14 33.97 20.52
CA THR A 142 -13.87 34.04 21.97
C THR A 142 -12.40 33.80 22.22
#